data_AF-A0AAU6B9Z5-F1
#
_entry.id   AF-A0AAU6B9Z5-F1
#
_cell.length_a   1.000
_cell.length_b   1.000
_cell.length_c   1.000
_cell.angle_alpha   90.00
_cell.angle_beta   90.00
_cell.angle_gamma   90.00
#
_symmetry.space_group_name_H-M   'P 1'
#
loop_
_entity.id
_entity.type
_entity.pdbx_description
1 polymer ?
#
loop_
_entity_poly.entity_id
_entity_poly.type
_entity_poly.pdbx_seq_one_letter_code
_entity_poly.pdbx_strand_id
1 'polypeptide(L)'
;MRRVTANNLDRARGQGFVPKQVASARENPELRAVVDEVFDQRQATLRDRLQTAVERGELPAVDLSFLGAMLAGPVQLFVSRGSRAFTRADAQRVSSIVLAGVRATAADDARPRR
;
A
#
# COMPACT_ATOMS: atom_id res chain seq x y z
N MET A 1 -27.79 48.01 -6.59
CA MET A 1 -27.05 48.28 -7.84
C MET A 1 -25.66 48.79 -7.49
N ARG A 2 -24.63 47.93 -7.51
CA ARG A 2 -23.21 48.32 -7.38
C ARG A 2 -22.36 47.23 -8.04
N ARG A 3 -21.82 47.52 -9.23
CA ARG A 3 -20.87 46.67 -9.96
C ARG A 3 -19.54 46.66 -9.22
N VAL A 4 -18.95 45.49 -9.01
CA VAL A 4 -17.51 45.34 -8.76
C VAL A 4 -16.95 44.51 -9.91
N THR A 5 -15.97 45.11 -10.55
CA THR A 5 -15.22 44.71 -11.74
C THR A 5 -14.41 43.44 -11.53
N ALA A 6 -14.30 42.67 -12.61
CA ALA A 6 -13.38 41.55 -12.76
C ALA A 6 -11.92 41.97 -12.49
N ASN A 7 -11.27 41.32 -11.53
CA ASN A 7 -9.86 40.93 -11.67
C ASN A 7 -9.50 39.98 -10.51
N ASN A 8 -9.31 38.70 -10.81
CA ASN A 8 -8.45 37.74 -10.08
C ASN A 8 -8.61 36.33 -10.66
N LEU A 9 -8.69 36.23 -11.99
CA LEU A 9 -8.76 34.96 -12.72
C LEU A 9 -7.35 34.54 -13.18
N ASP A 10 -6.37 34.46 -12.29
CA ASP A 10 -5.08 33.82 -12.61
C ASP A 10 -4.27 33.41 -11.37
N ARG A 11 -4.86 32.61 -10.47
CA ARG A 11 -4.10 32.01 -9.36
C ARG A 11 -4.64 30.68 -8.84
N ALA A 12 -5.06 29.80 -9.74
CA ALA A 12 -5.46 28.43 -9.38
C ALA A 12 -4.83 27.35 -10.29
N ARG A 13 -3.61 27.59 -10.79
CA ARG A 13 -2.78 26.53 -11.37
C ARG A 13 -1.98 25.86 -10.26
N GLY A 14 -2.34 24.62 -9.97
CA GLY A 14 -1.47 23.63 -9.31
C GLY A 14 -1.50 23.64 -7.79
N GLN A 15 -2.42 22.88 -7.20
CA GLN A 15 -2.19 22.24 -5.89
C GLN A 15 -3.21 21.12 -5.61
N GLY A 16 -2.68 19.89 -5.60
CA GLY A 16 -3.03 18.78 -4.71
C GLY A 16 -4.50 18.44 -4.48
N PHE A 17 -5.03 17.48 -5.25
CA PHE A 17 -6.20 16.73 -4.84
C PHE A 17 -5.76 15.34 -4.36
N VAL A 18 -6.13 15.04 -3.10
CA VAL A 18 -6.12 13.75 -2.37
C VAL A 18 -4.78 13.35 -1.68
N PRO A 19 -4.74 13.03 -0.36
CA PRO A 19 -5.81 12.43 0.45
C PRO A 19 -6.15 13.15 1.77
N LYS A 20 -7.38 13.67 1.88
CA LYS A 20 -8.06 13.92 3.16
C LYS A 20 -9.17 12.90 3.46
N GLN A 21 -9.40 11.92 2.59
CA GLN A 21 -10.55 11.01 2.69
C GLN A 21 -10.35 9.81 3.64
N VAL A 22 -9.12 9.46 4.01
CA VAL A 22 -8.88 8.34 4.94
C VAL A 22 -9.07 8.77 6.41
N ALA A 23 -8.93 10.07 6.73
CA ALA A 23 -9.15 10.58 8.08
C ALA A 23 -10.64 10.74 8.43
N SER A 24 -11.48 11.15 7.45
CA SER A 24 -12.94 11.28 7.64
C SER A 24 -13.70 9.95 7.60
N ALA A 25 -13.08 8.87 7.12
CA ALA A 25 -13.70 7.53 7.09
C ALA A 25 -13.91 6.91 8.48
N ARG A 26 -13.34 7.49 9.55
CA ARG A 26 -13.63 7.05 10.93
C ARG A 26 -15.03 7.42 11.41
N GLU A 27 -15.69 8.39 10.78
CA GLU A 27 -16.96 8.95 11.24
C GLU A 27 -18.19 8.50 10.42
N ASN A 28 -17.98 7.83 9.27
CA ASN A 28 -19.08 7.30 8.45
C ASN A 28 -18.87 5.79 8.15
N PRO A 29 -19.74 4.91 8.68
CA PRO A 29 -19.62 3.45 8.51
C PRO A 29 -19.79 2.98 7.05
N GLU A 30 -20.57 3.69 6.24
CA GLU A 30 -20.77 3.36 4.82
C GLU A 30 -19.49 3.63 4.00
N LEU A 31 -18.84 4.77 4.27
CA LEU A 31 -17.53 5.09 3.69
C LEU A 31 -16.44 4.10 4.13
N ARG A 32 -16.50 3.63 5.37
CA ARG A 32 -15.58 2.61 5.88
C ARG A 32 -15.77 1.28 5.17
N ALA A 33 -17.01 0.83 4.98
CA ALA A 33 -17.32 -0.41 4.26
C ALA A 33 -16.79 -0.38 2.81
N VAL A 34 -16.96 0.73 2.11
CA VAL A 34 -16.44 0.90 0.73
C VAL A 34 -14.91 0.89 0.71
N VAL A 35 -14.26 1.55 1.67
CA VAL A 35 -12.79 1.53 1.78
C VAL A 35 -12.29 0.12 2.07
N ASP A 36 -12.92 -0.60 3.01
CA ASP A 36 -12.56 -1.96 3.37
C ASP A 36 -12.75 -2.93 2.19
N GLU A 37 -13.85 -2.82 1.43
CA GLU A 37 -14.08 -3.60 0.20
C GLU A 37 -12.98 -3.38 -0.85
N VAL A 38 -12.58 -2.12 -1.08
CA VAL A 38 -11.48 -1.79 -1.99
C VAL A 38 -10.15 -2.36 -1.49
N PHE A 39 -9.92 -2.34 -0.18
CA PHE A 39 -8.74 -2.96 0.42
C PHE A 39 -8.74 -4.47 0.23
N ASP A 40 -9.87 -5.14 0.46
CA ASP A 40 -10.02 -6.59 0.31
C ASP A 40 -9.79 -7.02 -1.13
N GLN A 41 -10.37 -6.30 -2.10
CA GLN A 41 -10.17 -6.58 -3.53
C GLN A 41 -8.70 -6.42 -3.94
N ARG A 42 -8.02 -5.39 -3.43
CA ARG A 42 -6.59 -5.17 -3.69
C ARG A 42 -5.73 -6.26 -3.03
N GLN A 43 -6.10 -6.70 -1.84
CA GLN A 43 -5.42 -7.82 -1.17
C GLN A 43 -5.63 -9.14 -1.89
N ALA A 44 -6.82 -9.41 -2.44
CA ALA A 44 -7.08 -10.61 -3.23
C ALA A 44 -6.16 -10.68 -4.45
N THR A 45 -6.05 -9.58 -5.22
CA THR A 45 -5.15 -9.52 -6.37
C THR A 45 -3.67 -9.74 -5.99
N LEU A 46 -3.24 -9.19 -4.84
CA LEU A 46 -1.88 -9.43 -4.34
C LEU A 46 -1.69 -10.90 -3.94
N ARG A 47 -2.67 -11.48 -3.25
CA ARG A 47 -2.66 -12.87 -2.82
C ARG A 47 -2.54 -13.82 -4.01
N ASP A 48 -3.32 -13.61 -5.07
CA ASP A 48 -3.27 -14.43 -6.27
C ASP A 48 -1.89 -14.41 -6.91
N ARG A 49 -1.27 -13.22 -7.00
CA ARG A 49 0.10 -13.08 -7.55
C ARG A 49 1.13 -13.83 -6.71
N LEU A 50 1.02 -13.74 -5.38
CA LEU A 50 1.93 -14.44 -4.47
C LEU A 50 1.72 -15.96 -4.56
N GLN A 51 0.47 -16.41 -4.63
CA GLN A 51 0.11 -17.81 -4.79
C GLN A 51 0.70 -18.38 -6.09
N THR A 52 0.53 -17.70 -7.22
CA THR A 52 1.14 -18.11 -8.49
C THR A 52 2.68 -18.17 -8.40
N ALA A 53 3.32 -17.25 -7.68
CA ALA A 53 4.76 -17.27 -7.50
C ALA A 53 5.24 -18.46 -6.66
N VAL A 54 4.46 -18.88 -5.65
CA VAL A 54 4.72 -20.11 -4.89
C VAL A 54 4.54 -21.35 -5.76
N GLU A 55 3.45 -21.42 -6.53
CA GLU A 55 3.17 -22.54 -7.45
C GLU A 55 4.27 -22.73 -8.51
N ARG A 56 4.91 -21.63 -8.93
CA ARG A 56 6.05 -21.65 -9.87
C ARG A 56 7.40 -21.94 -9.19
N GLY A 57 7.45 -22.04 -7.87
CA GLY A 57 8.68 -22.20 -7.10
C GLY A 57 9.56 -20.95 -7.05
N GLU A 58 9.04 -19.78 -7.42
CA GLU A 58 9.77 -18.49 -7.36
C GLU A 58 9.84 -17.95 -5.92
N LEU A 59 8.88 -18.36 -5.08
CA LEU A 59 8.80 -18.12 -3.65
C LEU A 59 8.68 -19.45 -2.89
N PRO A 60 9.27 -19.55 -1.68
CA PRO A 60 9.03 -20.69 -0.81
C PRO A 60 7.57 -20.73 -0.34
N ALA A 61 7.10 -21.90 0.06
CA ALA A 61 5.78 -22.06 0.68
C ALA A 61 5.75 -21.31 2.03
N VAL A 62 5.00 -20.21 2.08
CA VAL A 62 4.86 -19.34 3.26
C VAL A 62 3.42 -18.91 3.45
N ASP A 63 3.08 -18.43 4.64
CA ASP A 63 1.79 -17.79 4.89
C ASP A 63 1.66 -16.51 4.03
N LEU A 64 0.80 -16.59 3.01
CA LEU A 64 0.57 -15.50 2.06
C LEU A 64 -0.14 -14.30 2.67
N SER A 65 -0.96 -14.52 3.71
CA SER A 65 -1.63 -13.45 4.44
C SER A 65 -0.59 -12.62 5.20
N PHE A 66 0.31 -13.32 5.91
CA PHE A 66 1.41 -12.69 6.62
C PHE A 66 2.37 -11.95 5.66
N LEU A 67 2.73 -12.58 4.54
CA LEU A 67 3.56 -11.94 3.51
C LEU A 67 2.91 -10.68 2.93
N GLY A 68 1.61 -10.73 2.63
CA GLY A 68 0.84 -9.59 2.17
C GLY A 68 0.86 -8.44 3.19
N ALA A 69 0.70 -8.75 4.48
CA ALA A 69 0.77 -7.76 5.56
C ALA A 69 2.16 -7.11 5.67
N MET A 70 3.24 -7.90 5.54
CA MET A 70 4.62 -7.37 5.54
C MET A 70 4.91 -6.44 4.36
N LEU A 71 4.30 -6.69 3.20
CA LEU A 71 4.42 -5.80 2.03
C LEU A 71 3.58 -4.53 2.18
N ALA A 72 2.37 -4.64 2.72
CA ALA A 72 1.42 -3.52 2.82
C ALA A 72 1.67 -2.58 4.01
N GLY A 73 2.15 -3.12 5.14
CA GLY A 73 2.39 -2.37 6.37
C GLY A 73 3.25 -1.12 6.21
N PRO A 74 4.43 -1.21 5.57
CA PRO A 74 5.27 -0.05 5.30
C PRO A 74 4.57 1.02 4.47
N VAL A 75 3.79 0.63 3.45
CA VAL A 75 3.03 1.57 2.60
C VAL A 75 2.04 2.35 3.45
N GLN A 76 1.27 1.66 4.30
CA GLN A 76 0.30 2.28 5.20
C GLN A 76 0.98 3.23 6.19
N LEU A 77 2.15 2.87 6.72
CA LEU A 77 2.93 3.74 7.60
C LEU A 77 3.42 5.00 6.89
N PHE A 78 3.90 4.90 5.65
CA PHE A 78 4.33 6.07 4.87
C PHE A 78 3.17 7.02 4.57
N VAL A 79 2.03 6.47 4.13
CA VAL A 79 0.84 7.26 3.80
C VAL A 79 0.25 7.92 5.04
N SER A 80 0.14 7.21 6.16
CA SER A 80 -0.46 7.74 7.39
C SER A 80 0.41 8.80 8.09
N ARG A 81 1.74 8.66 8.05
CA ARG A 81 2.65 9.63 8.68
C ARG A 81 2.81 10.91 7.85
N GLY A 82 2.58 10.86 6.55
CA GLY A 82 2.58 12.04 5.68
C GLY A 82 3.91 12.79 5.60
N SER A 83 5.01 12.22 6.08
CA SER A 83 6.31 12.91 6.16
C SER A 83 6.97 13.12 4.79
N ARG A 84 6.64 12.26 3.81
CA ARG A 84 7.02 12.38 2.40
C ARG A 84 6.14 11.50 1.53
N ALA A 85 6.10 11.79 0.23
CA ALA A 85 5.42 10.93 -0.74
C ALA A 85 6.05 9.53 -0.82
N PHE A 86 5.21 8.51 -0.94
CA PHE A 86 5.64 7.14 -1.23
C PHE A 86 5.86 6.97 -2.73
N THR A 87 7.03 6.47 -3.11
CA THR A 87 7.47 6.38 -4.51
C THR A 87 7.57 4.93 -4.98
N ARG A 88 7.69 4.73 -6.30
CA ARG A 88 8.00 3.41 -6.88
C ARG A 88 9.33 2.84 -6.35
N ALA A 89 10.31 3.69 -6.08
CA ALA A 89 11.58 3.26 -5.51
C ALA A 89 11.42 2.72 -4.09
N ASP A 90 10.52 3.32 -3.30
CA ASP A 90 10.19 2.82 -1.95
C ASP A 90 9.50 1.46 -2.03
N ALA A 91 8.53 1.31 -2.93
CA ALA A 91 7.86 0.02 -3.18
C ALA A 91 8.88 -1.07 -3.53
N GLN A 92 9.78 -0.79 -4.47
CA GLN A 92 10.82 -1.74 -4.87
C GLN A 92 11.72 -2.12 -3.69
N ARG A 93 12.11 -1.15 -2.86
CA ARG A 93 12.95 -1.41 -1.69
C ARG A 93 12.24 -2.27 -0.65
N VAL A 94 10.98 -1.96 -0.34
CA VAL A 94 10.16 -2.75 0.59
C VAL A 94 10.02 -4.19 0.09
N SER A 95 9.59 -4.37 -1.17
CA SER A 95 9.45 -5.71 -1.75
C SER A 95 10.78 -6.48 -1.74
N SER A 96 11.89 -5.83 -2.08
CA SER A 96 13.21 -6.48 -2.08
C SER A 96 13.61 -6.96 -0.69
N ILE A 97 13.40 -6.15 0.35
CA ILE A 97 13.71 -6.50 1.73
C ILE A 97 12.85 -7.68 2.20
N VAL A 98 11.54 -7.60 2.00
CA VAL A 98 10.61 -8.63 2.45
C VAL A 98 10.89 -9.96 1.75
N LEU A 99 11.07 -9.95 0.43
CA LEU A 99 11.35 -11.17 -0.34
C LEU A 99 12.72 -11.78 -0.02
N ALA A 100 13.73 -10.94 0.24
CA ALA A 100 15.03 -11.43 0.71
C ALA A 100 14.91 -12.11 2.09
N GLY A 101 14.15 -11.53 3.01
CA GLY A 101 13.87 -12.11 4.32
C GLY A 101 13.18 -13.47 4.22
N VAL A 102 12.12 -13.56 3.42
CA VAL A 102 11.39 -14.83 3.17
C VAL A 102 12.30 -15.94 2.65
N ARG A 103 13.20 -15.61 1.71
CA ARG A 103 14.14 -16.60 1.16
C ARG A 103 15.20 -17.01 2.19
N ALA A 104 15.68 -16.07 3.00
CA ALA A 104 16.65 -16.35 4.05
C ALA A 104 16.06 -17.28 5.13
N THR A 105 14.84 -17.00 5.61
CA THR A 105 14.20 -17.83 6.64
C THR A 105 13.90 -19.24 6.11
N ALA A 106 13.43 -19.36 4.87
CA ALA A 106 13.21 -20.68 4.26
C ALA A 106 14.51 -21.48 4.09
N ALA A 107 15.63 -20.82 3.78
CA ALA A 107 16.93 -21.46 3.66
C ALA A 107 17.48 -21.95 5.01
N ASP A 108 17.21 -21.22 6.10
CA ASP A 108 17.59 -21.64 7.45
C ASP A 108 16.76 -22.83 7.94
N ASP A 109 15.45 -22.87 7.66
CA ASP A 109 14.59 -24.01 7.97
C ASP A 109 14.98 -25.29 7.22
N ALA A 110 15.50 -25.14 6.00
CA ALA A 110 16.00 -26.25 5.20
C ALA A 110 17.38 -26.76 5.66
N ARG A 111 18.10 -26.02 6.53
CA ARG A 111 19.42 -26.42 7.02
C ARG A 111 19.26 -27.43 8.15
N PRO A 112 19.92 -28.61 8.10
CA PRO A 112 19.87 -29.56 9.20
C PRO A 112 20.43 -28.94 10.48
N ARG A 113 19.61 -28.93 11.54
CA ARG A 113 20.04 -28.50 12.88
C ARG A 113 21.07 -29.49 13.39
N ARG A 114 22.31 -29.04 13.55
CA ARG A 114 23.42 -29.82 14.11
C ARG A 114 23.28 -29.99 15.61
#